data_AF-A0A1C8ZSP3-F1
#
_entry.id   AF-A0A1C8ZSP3-F1
#
_cell.length_a   1.000
_cell.length_b   1.000
_cell.length_c   1.000
_cell.angle_alpha   90.00
_cell.angle_beta   90.00
_cell.angle_gamma   90.00
#
_symmetry.space_group_name_H-M   'P 1'
#
loop_
_entity.id
_entity.type
_entity.pdbx_description
1 polymer ?
#
loop_
_entity_poly.entity_id
_entity_poly.type
_entity_poly.pdbx_seq_one_letter_code
_entity_poly.pdbx_strand_id
1 'polypeptide(L)' 'MSGTETFKKVFEGLAYTIIEDDEATIVFLEGKPIQVSCIEHGNHELFDLNCAHAEKLLKKIFS' A
#
# COMPACT_ATOMS: atom_id res chain seq x y z
N MET A 1 10.82 -22.21 -5.14
CA MET A 1 11.03 -20.80 -5.48
C MET A 1 10.32 -19.97 -4.42
N SER A 2 11.03 -19.55 -3.37
CA SER A 2 10.49 -18.67 -2.32
C SER A 2 11.00 -17.25 -2.58
N GLY A 3 10.31 -16.52 -3.46
CA GLY A 3 10.46 -15.07 -3.50
C GLY A 3 9.46 -14.51 -2.51
N THR A 4 9.90 -14.16 -1.30
CA THR A 4 9.12 -13.25 -0.45
C THR A 4 9.07 -11.93 -1.18
N GLU A 5 7.94 -11.62 -1.82
CA GLU A 5 7.69 -10.31 -2.41
C GLU A 5 7.75 -9.26 -1.29
N THR A 6 8.88 -8.57 -1.19
CA THR A 6 9.15 -7.56 -0.15
C THR A 6 8.49 -6.24 -0.51
N PHE A 7 7.73 -5.67 0.43
CA PHE A 7 7.32 -4.27 0.34
C PHE A 7 8.43 -3.36 0.90
N LYS A 8 8.41 -2.07 0.57
CA LYS A 8 9.30 -1.06 1.13
C LYS A 8 8.52 0.16 1.63
N LYS A 9 8.99 0.74 2.73
CA LYS A 9 8.52 2.04 3.22
C LYS A 9 9.32 3.13 2.50
N VAL A 10 8.69 3.87 1.60
CA VAL A 10 9.38 4.92 0.79
C VAL A 10 9.35 6.29 1.46
N PHE A 11 8.43 6.49 2.39
CA PHE A 11 8.36 7.71 3.19
C PHE A 11 7.81 7.40 4.59
N GLU A 12 8.39 8.05 5.60
CA GLU A 12 7.93 8.02 6.99
C GLU A 12 8.03 9.42 7.60
N GLY A 13 6.89 10.05 7.82
CA GLY A 13 6.77 11.33 8.50
C GLY A 13 6.05 11.18 9.85
N LEU A 14 5.78 12.32 10.48
CA LEU A 14 5.11 12.35 11.79
C LEU A 14 3.68 11.78 11.76
N ALA A 15 2.94 12.08 10.68
CA ALA A 15 1.55 11.65 10.53
C ALA A 15 1.34 10.74 9.31
N TYR A 16 2.21 10.79 8.31
CA TYR A 16 2.03 10.07 7.05
C TYR A 16 3.13 9.05 6.81
N THR A 17 2.73 7.91 6.27
CA THR A 17 3.66 6.86 5.82
C THR A 17 3.25 6.39 4.44
N ILE A 18 4.22 6.19 3.55
CA ILE A 18 3.96 5.65 2.22
C ILE A 18 4.72 4.33 2.09
N ILE A 19 3.99 3.28 1.74
CA ILE A 19 4.51 1.93 1.55
C ILE A 19 4.15 1.47 0.14
N GLU A 20 5.09 0.84 -0.55
CA GLU A 20 4.83 0.28 -1.89
C GLU A 20 5.47 -1.10 -2.07
N ASP A 21 4.90 -1.86 -3.01
CA ASP A 21 5.53 -3.01 -3.64
C ASP A 21 5.46 -2.86 -5.17
N ASP A 22 5.71 -3.94 -5.89
CA ASP A 22 5.72 -3.93 -7.37
C ASP A 22 4.34 -3.68 -7.99
N GLU A 23 3.24 -3.82 -7.23
CA GLU A 23 1.86 -3.77 -7.74
C GLU A 23 1.05 -2.60 -7.18
N ALA A 24 1.37 -2.10 -5.99
CA ALA A 24 0.60 -1.02 -5.35
C ALA A 24 1.44 -0.11 -4.43
N THR A 25 0.91 1.08 -4.21
CA THR A 25 1.38 2.06 -3.23
C THR A 25 0.22 2.43 -2.32
N ILE A 26 0.43 2.42 -1.00
CA ILE A 26 -0.57 2.79 0.01
C ILE A 26 -0.04 3.95 0.84
N VAL A 27 -0.87 4.98 0.97
CA VAL A 27 -0.65 6.09 1.89
C VAL A 27 -1.40 5.80 3.19
N PHE A 28 -0.69 5.87 4.29
CA PHE A 28 -1.24 5.81 5.64
C PHE A 28 -1.24 7.19 6.27
N LEU A 29 -2.32 7.52 6.97
CA LEU A 29 -2.43 8.66 7.88
C LEU A 29 -2.66 8.12 9.29
N GLU A 30 -1.74 8.40 10.20
CA GLU A 30 -1.76 7.94 11.58
C GLU A 30 -1.93 6.41 11.68
N GLY A 31 -1.27 5.68 10.78
CA GLY A 31 -1.35 4.22 10.68
C GLY A 31 -2.60 3.66 10.01
N LYS A 32 -3.55 4.50 9.57
CA LYS A 32 -4.74 4.07 8.82
C LYS A 32 -4.53 4.26 7.32
N PRO A 33 -4.78 3.26 6.47
CA PRO A 33 -4.70 3.44 5.02
C PRO A 33 -5.79 4.41 4.54
N ILE A 34 -5.41 5.41 3.75
CA ILE A 34 -6.32 6.47 3.27
C ILE A 34 -6.38 6.60 1.75
N GLN A 35 -5.36 6.11 1.05
CA GLN A 35 -5.29 6.18 -0.41
C GLN A 35 -4.45 5.04 -0.95
N VAL A 36 -4.85 4.52 -2.12
CA VAL A 36 -4.14 3.50 -2.87
C VAL A 36 -3.90 3.98 -4.30
N SER A 37 -2.73 3.67 -4.82
CA SER A 37 -2.51 3.56 -6.27
C SER A 37 -2.14 2.11 -6.59
N CYS A 38 -2.70 1.53 -7.64
CA CYS A 38 -2.30 0.21 -8.12
C CYS A 38 -1.88 0.25 -9.59
N ILE A 39 -1.16 -0.79 -10.03
CA ILE A 39 -0.63 -0.89 -11.38
C ILE A 39 -1.73 -0.98 -12.46
N GLU A 40 -2.91 -1.51 -12.12
CA GLU A 40 -4.02 -1.70 -13.07
C GLU A 40 -4.95 -0.49 -13.17
N HIS A 41 -5.34 0.09 -12.03
CA HIS A 41 -6.37 1.14 -11.97
C HIS A 41 -5.77 2.55 -11.80
N GLY A 42 -4.47 2.67 -11.50
CA GLY A 42 -3.86 3.93 -11.09
C GLY A 42 -4.35 4.36 -9.70
N ASN A 43 -4.61 5.65 -9.52
CA ASN A 43 -5.10 6.19 -8.25
C ASN A 43 -6.57 5.82 -8.03
N HIS A 44 -6.85 5.19 -6.89
CA HIS A 44 -8.20 5.04 -6.38
C HIS A 44 -8.71 6.35 -5.77
N GLU A 45 -10.04 6.45 -5.64
CA GLU A 45 -10.66 7.51 -4.83
C GLU A 45 -10.21 7.42 -3.37
N LEU A 46 -10.23 8.56 -2.67
CA LEU A 46 -9.87 8.59 -1.26
C LEU A 46 -10.75 7.62 -0.45
N PHE A 47 -10.11 6.83 0.40
CA PHE A 47 -10.70 5.76 1.22
C PHE A 47 -11.30 4.58 0.44
N ASP A 48 -11.22 4.55 -0.88
CA ASP A 48 -11.51 3.34 -1.65
C ASP A 48 -10.29 2.41 -1.63
N LEU A 49 -10.34 1.41 -0.76
CA LEU A 49 -9.30 0.39 -0.60
C LEU A 49 -9.68 -0.94 -1.27
N ASN A 50 -10.79 -0.98 -2.02
CA ASN A 50 -11.31 -2.21 -2.62
C ASN A 50 -10.55 -2.55 -3.91
N CYS A 51 -9.31 -2.99 -3.73
CA CYS A 51 -8.44 -3.42 -4.81
C CYS A 51 -7.67 -4.67 -4.39
N ALA A 52 -7.61 -5.67 -5.28
CA ALA A 52 -6.87 -6.91 -5.01
C ALA A 52 -5.38 -6.63 -4.72
N HIS A 53 -4.76 -5.67 -5.40
CA HIS A 53 -3.37 -5.27 -5.15
C HIS A 53 -3.21 -4.57 -3.80
N ALA A 54 -4.17 -3.72 -3.41
CA ALA A 54 -4.18 -3.09 -2.08
C ALA A 54 -4.27 -4.14 -0.98
N GLU A 55 -5.20 -5.08 -1.10
CA GLU A 55 -5.36 -6.18 -0.14
C GLU A 55 -4.11 -7.04 -0.03
N LYS A 56 -3.46 -7.36 -1.16
CA LYS A 56 -2.22 -8.12 -1.21
C LYS A 56 -1.11 -7.38 -0.47
N LEU A 57 -0.93 -6.09 -0.70
CA LEU A 57 0.07 -5.28 -0.02
C LEU A 57 -0.24 -5.09 1.47
N LEU A 58 -1.50 -4.82 1.85
CA LEU A 58 -1.91 -4.74 3.26
C LEU A 58 -1.61 -6.04 4.00
N LYS A 59 -1.90 -7.20 3.39
CA LYS A 59 -1.54 -8.50 3.98
C LYS A 59 -0.04 -8.61 4.21
N LYS A 60 0.80 -8.19 3.26
CA LYS A 60 2.27 -8.18 3.44
C LYS A 60 2.71 -7.29 4.61
N ILE A 61 2.08 -6.13 4.79
CA ILE A 61 2.43 -5.15 5.85
C ILE A 61 2.10 -5.67 7.26
N PHE A 62 0.99 -6.41 7.41
CA PHE A 62 0.48 -6.86 8.71
C PHE A 62 0.70 -8.36 8.99
N SER A 63 1.45 -9.07 8.15
CA SER A 63 1.84 -10.48 8.39
C SER A 63 3.11 -10.61 9.24
#